data_AF-A0A8H5C0Y8-F1
#
_entry.id   AF-A0A8H5C0Y8-F1
#
_cell.length_a   1.000
_cell.length_b   1.000
_cell.length_c   1.000
_cell.angle_alpha   90.00
_cell.angle_beta   90.00
_cell.angle_gamma   90.00
#
_symmetry.space_group_name_H-M   'P 1'
#
loop_
_entity.id
_entity.type
_entity.pdbx_description
1 polymer ?
#
loop_
_entity_poly.entity_id
_entity_poly.type
_entity_poly.pdbx_seq_one_letter_code
_entity_poly.pdbx_strand_id
1 'polypeptide(L)'
;MYTFTPLYYVTNARIPAGGTRRFTYTVASPTNAIANSTDTTNTANAAPFAINIGNEASVDNVVAWIGGESKSDNVVIGPIGANFCSPPFNLPGQSGSFTFEGCGGTVWVNLNGNLFATCSSFSEDDACGISTFGHCV
;
A
#
# COMPACT_ATOMS: atom_id res chain seq x y z
N MET A 1 19.74 -27.33 -30.88
CA MET A 1 18.32 -26.91 -30.96
C MET A 1 18.12 -25.87 -29.87
N TYR A 2 17.92 -24.60 -30.23
CA TYR A 2 17.74 -23.52 -29.26
C TYR A 2 16.25 -23.28 -29.05
N THR A 3 15.80 -23.27 -27.80
CA THR A 3 14.42 -22.97 -27.44
C THR A 3 14.31 -21.47 -27.17
N PHE A 4 13.46 -20.76 -27.92
CA PHE A 4 13.17 -19.35 -27.68
C PHE A 4 11.88 -19.25 -26.86
N THR A 5 11.95 -18.56 -25.72
CA THR A 5 10.77 -18.22 -24.90
C THR A 5 10.45 -16.74 -25.13
N PRO A 6 9.38 -16.39 -25.88
CA PRO A 6 9.00 -15.00 -26.03
C PRO A 6 8.41 -14.47 -24.71
N LEU A 7 8.96 -13.34 -24.22
CA LEU A 7 8.34 -12.58 -23.13
C LEU A 7 7.45 -11.49 -23.72
N TYR A 8 6.19 -11.47 -23.29
CA TYR A 8 5.23 -10.42 -23.62
C TYR A 8 4.93 -9.59 -22.36
N TYR A 9 5.02 -8.27 -22.48
CA TYR A 9 4.73 -7.34 -21.40
C TYR A 9 3.50 -6.50 -21.76
N VAL A 10 2.56 -6.37 -20.83
CA VAL A 10 1.47 -5.40 -20.93
C VAL A 10 1.88 -4.18 -20.12
N THR A 11 2.10 -3.04 -20.78
CA THR A 11 2.63 -1.84 -20.12
C THR A 11 1.56 -0.94 -19.52
N ASN A 12 0.31 -1.01 -20.01
CA ASN A 12 -0.80 -0.21 -19.49
C ASN A 12 -2.13 -0.99 -19.51
N ALA A 13 -2.84 -1.02 -18.38
CA ALA A 13 -4.17 -1.61 -18.24
C ALA A 13 -5.05 -0.77 -17.30
N ARG A 14 -6.23 -0.32 -17.76
CA ARG A 14 -7.15 0.51 -16.97
C ARG A 14 -8.27 -0.30 -16.34
N ILE A 15 -8.23 -0.57 -15.03
CA ILE A 15 -9.30 -1.31 -14.34
C ILE A 15 -10.20 -0.31 -13.58
N PRO A 16 -11.53 -0.28 -13.82
CA PRO A 16 -12.46 0.50 -13.00
C PRO A 16 -12.53 -0.04 -11.56
N ALA A 17 -12.81 0.83 -10.58
CA ALA A 17 -13.01 0.40 -9.19
C ALA A 17 -14.09 -0.69 -9.09
N GLY A 18 -13.79 -1.79 -8.39
CA GLY A 18 -14.67 -2.95 -8.25
C GLY A 18 -14.78 -3.86 -9.49
N GLY A 19 -14.06 -3.55 -10.58
CA GLY A 19 -14.09 -4.34 -11.81
C GLY A 19 -13.01 -5.43 -11.85
N THR A 20 -13.27 -6.52 -12.57
CA THR A 20 -12.27 -7.54 -12.90
C THR A 20 -11.91 -7.46 -14.37
N ARG A 21 -10.60 -7.46 -14.70
CA ARG A 21 -10.13 -7.65 -16.08
C ARG A 21 -9.42 -8.98 -16.20
N ARG A 22 -9.80 -9.77 -17.19
CA ARG A 22 -9.14 -11.05 -17.53
C ARG A 22 -8.31 -10.85 -18.78
N PHE A 23 -7.01 -11.11 -18.68
CA PHE A 23 -6.13 -11.18 -19.84
C PHE A 23 -6.12 -12.61 -20.35
N THR A 24 -6.61 -12.82 -21.57
CA THR A 24 -6.48 -14.10 -22.26
C THR A 24 -5.40 -13.95 -23.31
N TYR A 25 -4.32 -14.70 -23.16
CA TYR A 25 -3.29 -14.84 -24.18
C TYR A 25 -3.46 -16.20 -24.85
N THR A 26 -3.34 -16.23 -26.18
CA THR A 26 -3.35 -17.49 -26.94
C THR A 26 -1.93 -17.73 -27.42
N VAL A 27 -1.25 -18.74 -26.86
CA VAL A 27 0.02 -19.22 -27.40
C VAL A 27 -0.30 -20.37 -28.35
N ALA A 28 -0.06 -20.19 -29.64
CA ALA A 28 -0.03 -21.31 -30.57
C ALA A 28 1.29 -22.08 -30.35
N SER A 29 1.28 -23.09 -29.47
CA SER A 29 2.42 -24.01 -29.36
C SER A 29 2.38 -25.03 -30.50
N PRO A 30 3.49 -25.33 -31.20
CA PRO A 30 3.70 -26.67 -31.67
C PRO A 30 4.11 -27.53 -30.46
N THR A 31 3.20 -28.42 -30.05
CA THR A 31 3.38 -29.66 -29.27
C THR A 31 4.40 -29.66 -28.10
N ASN A 32 3.86 -29.89 -26.89
CA ASN A 32 4.50 -30.08 -25.57
C ASN A 32 4.50 -28.82 -24.69
N ALA A 33 3.33 -28.44 -24.17
CA ALA A 33 3.23 -27.45 -23.10
C ALA A 33 2.86 -28.16 -21.79
N ILE A 34 3.82 -28.14 -20.85
CA ILE A 34 3.64 -28.46 -19.44
C ILE A 34 2.57 -27.51 -18.89
N ALA A 35 1.52 -28.06 -18.31
CA ALA A 35 0.55 -27.29 -17.55
C ALA A 35 1.25 -26.71 -16.32
N ASN A 36 1.53 -25.40 -16.33
CA ASN A 36 1.61 -24.62 -15.11
C ASN A 36 1.36 -23.14 -15.44
N SER A 37 0.09 -22.78 -15.55
CA SER A 37 -0.32 -21.39 -15.40
C SER A 37 -0.61 -21.21 -13.92
N THR A 38 0.36 -20.70 -13.18
CA THR A 38 0.08 -20.12 -11.87
C THR A 38 -0.74 -18.87 -12.16
N ASP A 39 -2.03 -18.95 -11.91
CA ASP A 39 -2.94 -17.81 -11.91
C ASP A 39 -2.51 -16.88 -10.78
N THR A 40 -1.54 -15.99 -11.02
CA THR A 40 -1.33 -14.83 -10.16
C THR A 40 -2.43 -13.85 -10.49
N THR A 41 -3.63 -14.16 -9.99
CA THR A 41 -4.59 -13.15 -9.63
C THR A 41 -3.86 -12.15 -8.77
N ASN A 42 -3.45 -11.04 -9.37
CA ASN A 42 -3.04 -9.85 -8.65
C ASN A 42 -4.34 -9.19 -8.13
N THR A 43 -5.13 -9.95 -7.36
CA THR A 43 -5.96 -9.34 -6.33
C THR A 43 -4.95 -8.61 -5.47
N ALA A 44 -4.91 -7.28 -5.57
CA ALA A 44 -4.37 -6.48 -4.49
C ALA A 44 -5.14 -6.96 -3.25
N ASN A 45 -4.53 -7.85 -2.47
CA ASN A 45 -5.12 -8.26 -1.21
C ASN A 45 -5.28 -6.96 -0.45
N ALA A 46 -6.51 -6.69 0.01
CA ALA A 46 -6.76 -5.59 0.93
C ALA A 46 -5.71 -5.66 2.03
N ALA A 47 -5.20 -4.49 2.43
CA ALA A 47 -4.23 -4.44 3.51
C ALA A 47 -4.77 -5.24 4.71
N PRO A 48 -3.96 -6.14 5.31
CA PRO A 48 -4.44 -7.02 6.39
C PRO A 48 -4.89 -6.23 7.63
N PHE A 49 -4.54 -4.95 7.71
CA PHE A 49 -4.98 -3.98 8.69
C PHE A 49 -4.89 -2.58 8.09
N ALA A 50 -5.65 -1.64 8.66
CA ALA A 50 -5.58 -0.25 8.27
C ALA A 50 -4.42 0.48 8.96
N ILE A 51 -3.91 1.55 8.34
CA ILE A 51 -2.97 2.49 8.97
C ILE A 51 -3.64 3.86 9.01
N ASN A 52 -3.71 4.45 10.20
CA ASN A 52 -4.20 5.80 10.39
C ASN A 52 -3.04 6.79 10.46
N ILE A 53 -3.33 8.04 10.09
CA ILE A 53 -2.40 9.17 10.13
C ILE A 53 -3.06 10.33 10.86
N GLY A 54 -2.32 10.98 11.75
CA GLY A 54 -2.81 12.10 12.54
C GLY A 54 -1.71 13.07 12.94
N ASN A 55 -2.13 14.19 13.53
CA ASN A 55 -1.25 15.19 14.11
C ASN A 55 -1.32 15.09 15.63
N GLU A 56 -0.17 15.00 16.30
CA GLU A 56 -0.03 15.15 17.73
C GLU A 56 0.46 16.57 18.04
N ALA A 57 -0.50 17.48 18.26
CA ALA A 57 -0.22 18.91 18.37
C ALA A 57 0.63 19.29 19.59
N SER A 58 0.62 18.47 20.66
CA SER A 58 1.41 18.71 21.88
C SER A 58 2.92 18.62 21.66
N VAL A 59 3.35 17.89 20.63
CA VAL A 59 4.77 17.62 20.34
C VAL A 59 5.14 17.95 18.89
N ASP A 60 4.24 18.62 18.16
CA ASP A 60 4.42 19.10 16.79
C ASP A 60 4.81 18.00 15.77
N ASN A 61 4.25 16.81 15.95
CA ASN A 61 4.54 15.64 15.11
C ASN A 61 3.33 15.14 14.32
N VAL A 62 3.61 14.63 13.13
CA VAL A 62 2.74 13.71 12.40
C VAL A 62 3.04 12.29 12.89
N VAL A 63 1.98 11.55 13.18
CA VAL A 63 2.06 10.22 13.76
C VAL A 63 1.23 9.21 12.97
N ALA A 64 1.59 7.94 13.06
CA ALA A 64 0.85 6.82 12.47
C ALA A 64 0.60 5.71 13.49
N TRP A 65 -0.50 4.98 13.32
CA TRP A 65 -0.85 3.81 14.16
C TRP A 65 -1.71 2.81 13.38
N ILE A 66 -1.87 1.61 13.93
CA ILE A 66 -2.73 0.57 13.36
C ILE A 66 -4.19 0.94 13.63
N GLY A 67 -5.02 0.95 12.58
CA GLY A 67 -6.45 1.24 12.71
C GLY A 67 -7.16 0.20 13.59
N GLY A 68 -7.97 0.67 14.52
CA GLY A 68 -8.63 -0.16 15.54
C GLY A 68 -7.81 -0.34 16.83
N GLU A 69 -6.54 0.04 16.83
CA GLU A 69 -5.72 0.15 18.05
C GLU A 69 -5.80 1.57 18.66
N SER A 70 -5.24 1.72 19.86
CA SER A 70 -5.21 3.00 20.56
C SER A 70 -4.31 3.99 19.83
N LYS A 71 -4.78 5.24 19.65
CA LYS A 71 -3.96 6.33 19.11
C LYS A 71 -2.75 6.65 19.99
N SER A 72 -2.77 6.30 21.27
CA SER A 72 -1.61 6.48 22.17
C SER A 72 -0.39 5.66 21.78
N ASP A 73 -0.60 4.52 21.12
CA ASP A 73 0.47 3.58 20.74
C ASP A 73 1.03 3.93 19.35
N ASN A 74 1.02 5.23 19.03
CA ASN A 74 1.47 5.75 17.74
C ASN A 74 3.00 5.76 17.62
N VAL A 75 3.44 5.98 16.38
CA VAL A 75 4.83 6.25 16.06
C VAL A 75 4.94 7.57 15.31
N VAL A 76 5.99 8.33 15.61
CA VAL A 76 6.31 9.58 14.90
C VAL A 76 6.84 9.25 13.51
N ILE A 77 6.24 9.86 12.49
CA ILE A 77 6.63 9.69 11.08
C ILE A 77 7.22 10.96 10.47
N GLY A 78 7.09 12.10 11.14
CA GLY A 78 7.72 13.35 10.74
C GLY A 78 7.17 14.55 11.53
N PRO A 79 7.75 15.74 11.39
CA PRO A 79 7.20 16.95 12.00
C PRO A 79 5.99 17.48 11.22
N ILE A 80 5.08 18.17 11.91
CA ILE A 80 3.93 18.82 11.26
C ILE A 80 4.43 19.86 10.26
N GLY A 81 3.77 19.94 9.10
CA GLY A 81 4.12 20.89 8.03
C GLY A 81 5.35 20.49 7.20
N ALA A 82 6.06 19.42 7.57
CA ALA A 82 7.09 18.83 6.74
C ALA A 82 6.55 17.69 5.87
N ASN A 83 7.35 17.30 4.89
CA ASN A 83 7.08 16.11 4.09
C ASN A 83 7.45 14.85 4.89
N PHE A 84 6.44 14.11 5.35
CA PHE A 84 6.59 12.84 6.05
C PHE A 84 6.70 11.63 5.11
N CYS A 85 6.65 11.83 3.79
CA CYS A 85 6.88 10.75 2.82
C CYS A 85 8.36 10.47 2.62
N SER A 86 8.66 9.18 2.41
CA SER A 86 9.96 8.56 2.19
C SER A 86 10.79 8.14 3.43
N PRO A 87 10.75 8.82 4.60
CA PRO A 87 11.32 8.25 5.81
C PRO A 87 10.68 6.90 6.15
N PRO A 88 11.50 5.84 6.35
CA PRO A 88 11.00 4.57 6.82
C PRO A 88 10.56 4.66 8.28
N PHE A 89 9.47 3.98 8.61
CA PHE A 89 9.00 3.79 9.98
C PHE A 89 8.57 2.35 10.21
N ASN A 90 8.45 1.96 11.48
CA ASN A 90 7.97 0.64 11.89
C ASN A 90 6.75 0.81 12.78
N LEU A 91 5.73 -0.01 12.55
CA LEU A 91 4.56 -0.08 13.43
C LEU A 91 4.78 -1.14 14.52
N PRO A 92 4.38 -0.88 15.77
CA PRO A 92 4.46 -1.88 16.84
C PRO A 92 3.80 -3.21 16.43
N GLY A 93 4.45 -4.33 16.75
CA GLY A 93 3.95 -5.66 16.42
C GLY A 93 4.02 -6.05 14.93
N GLN A 94 4.44 -5.14 14.03
CA GLN A 94 4.54 -5.41 12.60
C GLN A 94 6.00 -5.60 12.18
N SER A 95 6.23 -6.60 11.32
CA SER A 95 7.54 -6.84 10.73
C SER A 95 7.66 -6.12 9.38
N GLY A 96 8.78 -5.42 9.19
CA GLY A 96 9.11 -4.74 7.94
C GLY A 96 9.11 -3.22 8.08
N SER A 97 9.58 -2.56 7.02
CA SER A 97 9.72 -1.11 6.94
C SER A 97 8.57 -0.52 6.12
N PHE A 98 7.79 0.35 6.73
CA PHE A 98 6.75 1.12 6.06
C PHE A 98 7.33 2.43 5.54
N THR A 99 6.86 2.91 4.40
CA THR A 99 7.10 4.28 3.95
C THR A 99 5.78 4.88 3.47
N PHE A 100 5.53 6.13 3.81
CA PHE A 100 4.51 6.93 3.13
C PHE A 100 5.10 7.47 1.83
N GLU A 101 4.28 7.52 0.79
CA GLU A 101 4.65 8.06 -0.51
C GLU A 101 3.52 8.94 -1.05
N GLY A 102 3.85 9.83 -1.98
CA GLY A 102 2.85 10.67 -2.64
C GLY A 102 2.42 11.94 -1.91
N CYS A 103 3.20 12.45 -0.95
CA CYS A 103 2.95 13.67 -0.15
C CYS A 103 2.91 15.01 -0.93
N GLY A 104 2.58 14.98 -2.22
CA GLY A 104 2.18 16.13 -3.04
C GLY A 104 0.86 15.89 -3.78
N GLY A 105 0.11 14.85 -3.39
CA GLY A 105 -1.13 14.41 -4.01
C GLY A 105 -1.77 13.29 -3.20
N THR A 106 -2.20 12.23 -3.86
CA THR A 106 -2.72 11.03 -3.20
C THR A 106 -1.60 10.33 -2.44
N VAL A 107 -1.81 10.09 -1.14
CA VAL A 107 -0.85 9.40 -0.27
C VAL A 107 -1.11 7.89 -0.32
N TRP A 108 -0.06 7.08 -0.28
CA TRP A 108 -0.13 5.63 -0.11
C TRP A 108 0.99 5.13 0.79
N VAL A 109 0.88 3.88 1.25
CA VAL A 109 1.87 3.22 2.08
C VAL A 109 2.52 2.10 1.29
N ASN A 110 3.85 2.02 1.35
CA ASN A 110 4.59 0.83 0.94
C ASN A 110 5.06 0.05 2.18
N LEU A 111 5.11 -1.28 2.06
CA LEU A 111 5.77 -2.19 2.99
C LEU A 111 6.92 -2.89 2.25
N ASN A 112 8.15 -2.70 2.71
CA ASN A 112 9.35 -3.26 2.08
C ASN A 112 9.44 -2.97 0.56
N GLY A 113 9.04 -1.76 0.15
CA GLY A 113 9.06 -1.31 -1.24
C GLY A 113 7.88 -1.74 -2.11
N ASN A 114 6.91 -2.48 -1.57
CA ASN A 114 5.69 -2.87 -2.29
C ASN A 114 4.48 -2.10 -1.76
N LEU A 115 3.53 -1.76 -2.64
CA LEU A 115 2.28 -1.13 -2.24
C LEU A 115 1.57 -1.98 -1.18
N PHE A 116 1.31 -1.38 -0.03
CA PHE A 116 0.58 -1.97 1.08
C PHE A 116 -0.88 -1.52 1.08
N ALA A 117 -1.10 -0.20 1.04
CA ALA A 117 -2.42 0.40 1.16
C ALA A 117 -2.48 1.77 0.48
N THR A 118 -3.65 2.19 0.04
CA THR A 118 -3.88 3.57 -0.45
C THR A 118 -4.58 4.39 0.61
N CYS A 119 -4.19 5.65 0.78
CA CYS A 119 -4.74 6.50 1.82
C CYS A 119 -5.85 7.40 1.28
N SER A 120 -6.81 7.68 2.15
CA SER A 120 -7.92 8.59 1.91
C SER A 120 -8.05 9.55 3.10
N SER A 121 -8.67 10.70 2.86
CA SER A 121 -9.02 11.63 3.94
C SER A 121 -10.00 10.96 4.90
N PHE A 122 -9.71 11.05 6.19
CA PHE A 122 -10.51 10.45 7.24
C PHE A 122 -10.42 11.31 8.49
N SER A 123 -11.50 11.40 9.25
CA SER A 123 -11.54 12.14 10.50
C SER A 123 -12.43 11.41 11.48
N GLU A 124 -12.00 11.43 12.74
CA GLU A 124 -12.65 10.81 13.89
C GLU A 124 -12.27 11.63 15.12
N ASP A 125 -13.00 11.43 16.23
CA ASP A 125 -12.79 12.20 17.46
C ASP A 125 -11.35 12.12 17.97
N ASP A 126 -10.83 13.25 18.43
CA ASP A 126 -9.49 13.34 18.98
C ASP A 126 -9.36 12.44 20.22
N ALA A 127 -8.26 11.70 20.27
CA ALA A 127 -7.92 10.90 21.43
C ALA A 127 -6.42 11.02 21.69
N CYS A 128 -6.05 11.13 22.96
CA CYS A 128 -4.65 11.14 23.38
C CYS A 128 -3.83 12.30 22.76
N GLY A 129 -4.47 13.44 22.50
CA GLY A 129 -3.86 14.61 21.88
C GLY A 129 -3.68 14.51 20.35
N ILE A 130 -4.25 13.49 19.72
CA ILE A 130 -4.05 13.18 18.30
C ILE A 130 -5.34 13.41 17.52
N SER A 131 -5.25 14.27 16.50
CA SER A 131 -6.30 14.51 15.52
C SER A 131 -6.04 13.72 14.24
N THR A 132 -6.96 12.81 13.88
CA THR A 132 -6.83 11.96 12.69
C THR A 132 -7.18 12.72 11.41
N PHE A 133 -6.38 12.57 10.36
CA PHE A 133 -6.65 13.16 9.04
C PHE A 133 -6.54 12.17 7.86
N GLY A 134 -5.98 10.97 8.08
CA GLY A 134 -5.76 9.98 7.03
C GLY A 134 -6.04 8.56 7.45
N HIS A 135 -6.52 7.74 6.52
CA HIS A 135 -6.79 6.32 6.70
C HIS A 135 -6.40 5.54 5.44
N CYS A 136 -5.58 4.50 5.61
CA CYS A 136 -5.02 3.71 4.52
C CYS A 136 -5.48 2.24 4.59
N VAL A 137 -6.09 1.75 3.51
CA VAL A 137 -6.61 0.38 3.34
C VAL A 137 -6.27 -0.23 1.97
#